data_AF-A0A1S3JJ17-F1
#
_entry.id   AF-A0A1S3JJ17-F1
#
_cell.length_a   1.000
_cell.length_b   1.000
_cell.length_c   1.000
_cell.angle_alpha   90.00
_cell.angle_beta   90.00
_cell.angle_gamma   90.00
#
_symmetry.space_group_name_H-M   'P 1'
#
loop_
_entity.id
_entity.type
_entity.pdbx_description
1 polymer ?
#
loop_
_entity_poly.entity_id
_entity_poly.type
_entity_poly.pdbx_seq_one_letter_code
_entity_poly.pdbx_strand_id
1 'polypeptide(L)'
;MEVDTFGHFYPIAKTNTCNRSMEPEWNQTFEIDLEGSHTLRIMCYRQVDQEDELLGKSALELSKDWLIRGDFKEKTISINSTNELSLTVSIRYTSPQHTIKRRVSRIKTGLFGVRISDTCKREKRPLPLIVEACCREIERRGLDEMGIYRVSASTADVQTLKKAFERNSKAGSQLVSELDIHAVSGVLKLYFRELPEAVFTDRLYPSFVEGL
;
A
#
# COMPACT_ATOMS: atom_id res chain seq x y z
N MET A 1 -8.63 8.70 -4.30
CA MET A 1 -8.57 7.78 -5.46
C MET A 1 -9.46 6.60 -5.19
N GLU A 2 -10.18 6.14 -6.21
CA GLU A 2 -11.13 5.02 -6.14
C GLU A 2 -10.94 4.07 -7.32
N VAL A 3 -11.25 2.79 -7.15
CA VAL A 3 -11.33 1.82 -8.26
C VAL A 3 -12.73 1.23 -8.35
N ASP A 4 -13.10 0.76 -9.54
CA ASP A 4 -14.39 0.11 -9.79
C ASP A 4 -14.40 -1.36 -9.38
N THR A 5 -15.48 -1.81 -8.76
CA THR A 5 -15.74 -3.22 -8.50
C THR A 5 -17.24 -3.46 -8.60
N PHE A 6 -17.67 -4.30 -9.55
CA PHE A 6 -19.09 -4.61 -9.81
C PHE A 6 -20.01 -3.37 -9.97
N GLY A 7 -19.53 -2.34 -10.65
CA GLY A 7 -20.30 -1.11 -10.91
C GLY A 7 -20.29 -0.06 -9.78
N HIS A 8 -19.62 -0.35 -8.66
CA HIS A 8 -19.42 0.58 -7.55
C HIS A 8 -17.96 1.02 -7.47
N PHE A 9 -17.71 2.24 -6.98
CA PHE A 9 -16.36 2.74 -6.76
C PHE A 9 -16.02 2.73 -5.28
N TYR A 10 -14.82 2.26 -4.94
CA TYR A 10 -14.36 2.15 -3.56
C TYR A 10 -13.07 2.93 -3.35
N PRO A 11 -12.93 3.67 -2.24
CA PRO A 11 -11.71 4.41 -1.93
C PRO A 11 -10.55 3.45 -1.67
N ILE A 12 -9.42 3.76 -2.30
CA ILE A 12 -8.21 2.94 -2.25
C ILE A 12 -6.98 3.71 -1.78
N ALA A 13 -6.95 5.03 -1.91
CA ALA A 13 -5.82 5.85 -1.48
C ALA A 13 -6.21 7.34 -1.47
N LYS A 14 -5.58 8.10 -0.57
CA LYS A 14 -5.69 9.57 -0.45
C LYS A 14 -4.29 10.15 -0.35
N THR A 15 -4.05 11.27 -1.03
CA THR A 15 -2.80 12.02 -0.90
C THR A 15 -2.83 12.93 0.33
N ASN A 16 -1.66 13.40 0.76
CA ASN A 16 -1.58 14.47 1.74
C ASN A 16 -2.13 15.77 1.15
N THR A 17 -2.65 16.64 2.01
CA THR A 17 -3.08 17.98 1.59
C THR A 17 -1.87 18.80 1.14
N CYS A 18 -1.95 19.39 -0.07
CA CYS A 18 -0.98 20.36 -0.55
C CYS A 18 -1.49 21.77 -0.21
N ASN A 19 -0.66 22.57 0.46
CA ASN A 19 -1.05 23.91 0.91
C ASN A 19 -0.47 24.99 -0.01
N ARG A 20 -1.31 25.96 -0.39
CA ARG A 20 -0.90 27.25 -0.99
C ARG A 20 -0.06 27.13 -2.27
N SER A 21 -0.47 26.26 -3.20
CA SER A 21 0.12 26.20 -4.54
C SER A 21 -0.96 26.21 -5.63
N MET A 22 -0.68 26.93 -6.71
CA MET A 22 -1.43 26.83 -7.98
C MET A 22 -0.94 25.66 -8.83
N GLU A 23 0.25 25.13 -8.53
CA GLU A 23 0.88 23.98 -9.17
C GLU A 23 1.25 22.98 -8.06
N PRO A 24 0.27 22.28 -7.48
CA PRO A 24 0.53 21.35 -6.38
C PRO A 24 1.34 20.14 -6.86
N GLU A 25 2.45 19.86 -6.18
CA GLU A 25 3.25 18.65 -6.38
C GLU A 25 3.11 17.74 -5.16
N TRP A 26 2.43 16.60 -5.31
CA TRP A 26 2.30 15.63 -4.22
C TRP A 26 3.51 14.72 -4.09
N ASN A 27 4.12 14.32 -5.20
CA ASN A 27 5.26 13.40 -5.24
C ASN A 27 5.03 12.12 -4.40
N GLN A 28 3.78 11.67 -4.31
CA GLN A 28 3.38 10.46 -3.59
C GLN A 28 3.14 9.31 -4.56
N THR A 29 3.59 8.12 -4.17
CA THR A 29 3.38 6.88 -4.91
C THR A 29 2.55 5.92 -4.09
N PHE A 30 1.62 5.24 -4.75
CA PHE A 30 0.75 4.24 -4.13
C PHE A 30 0.85 2.93 -4.93
N GLU A 31 0.96 1.81 -4.23
CA GLU A 31 0.75 0.48 -4.83
C GLU A 31 -0.71 0.08 -4.63
N ILE A 32 -1.42 -0.19 -5.72
CA ILE A 32 -2.86 -0.48 -5.70
C ILE A 32 -3.08 -1.86 -6.27
N ASP A 33 -3.69 -2.74 -5.48
CA ASP A 33 -4.17 -4.03 -5.95
C ASP A 33 -5.49 -3.83 -6.69
N LEU A 34 -5.55 -4.26 -7.96
CA LEU A 34 -6.72 -4.00 -8.81
C LEU A 34 -7.86 -5.00 -8.60
N GLU A 35 -7.60 -6.24 -8.17
CA GLU A 35 -8.66 -7.26 -7.93
C GLU A 35 -9.69 -7.41 -9.07
N GLY A 36 -9.30 -7.14 -10.32
CA GLY A 36 -10.20 -7.16 -11.48
C GLY A 36 -10.87 -5.82 -11.82
N SER A 37 -10.50 -4.74 -11.14
CA SER A 37 -10.88 -3.35 -11.48
C SER A 37 -10.26 -2.93 -12.81
N HIS A 38 -11.00 -2.13 -13.59
CA HIS A 38 -10.61 -1.67 -14.92
C HIS A 38 -10.53 -0.14 -15.02
N THR A 39 -10.98 0.59 -14.00
CA THR A 39 -11.11 2.04 -14.00
C THR A 39 -10.59 2.62 -12.70
N LEU A 40 -9.61 3.51 -12.80
CA LEU A 40 -9.17 4.36 -11.70
C LEU A 40 -9.93 5.69 -11.78
N ARG A 41 -10.69 6.02 -10.74
CA ARG A 41 -11.29 7.35 -10.57
C ARG A 41 -10.43 8.20 -9.64
N ILE A 42 -10.16 9.41 -10.07
CA ILE A 42 -9.43 10.42 -9.30
C ILE A 42 -10.36 11.60 -9.08
N MET A 43 -10.41 12.07 -7.83
CA MET A 43 -11.23 13.18 -7.38
C MET A 43 -10.28 14.17 -6.72
N CYS A 44 -10.43 15.44 -7.08
CA CYS A 44 -9.64 16.52 -6.51
C CYS A 44 -10.53 17.31 -5.56
N TYR A 45 -10.02 17.57 -4.36
CA TYR A 45 -10.73 18.30 -3.33
C TYR A 45 -9.92 19.54 -2.95
N ARG A 46 -10.64 20.61 -2.59
CA ARG A 46 -10.11 21.78 -1.91
C ARG A 46 -10.57 21.72 -0.46
N GLN A 47 -9.63 21.82 0.48
CA GLN A 47 -9.97 21.86 1.89
C GLN A 47 -10.29 23.30 2.31
N VAL A 48 -11.50 23.54 2.79
CA VAL A 48 -11.98 24.84 3.32
C VAL A 48 -12.59 24.60 4.69
N ASP A 49 -12.11 25.27 5.73
CA ASP A 49 -12.64 25.16 7.10
C ASP A 49 -12.79 23.71 7.62
N GLN A 50 -11.82 22.85 7.28
CA GLN A 50 -11.79 21.40 7.57
C GLN A 50 -12.81 20.54 6.81
N GLU A 51 -13.59 21.12 5.91
CA GLU A 51 -14.44 20.40 4.97
C GLU A 51 -13.73 20.21 3.62
N ASP A 52 -13.97 19.07 2.98
CA ASP A 52 -13.43 18.73 1.66
C ASP A 52 -14.46 19.11 0.57
N GLU A 53 -14.20 20.18 -0.18
CA GLU A 53 -15.01 20.62 -1.32
C GLU A 53 -14.53 19.94 -2.62
N LEU A 54 -15.40 19.20 -3.31
CA LEU A 54 -15.04 18.53 -4.56
C LEU A 54 -14.88 19.54 -5.71
N LEU A 55 -13.67 19.66 -6.24
CA LEU A 55 -13.36 20.48 -7.41
C LEU A 55 -13.68 19.79 -8.73
N GLY A 56 -13.58 18.47 -8.77
CA GLY A 56 -13.85 17.68 -9.96
C GLY A 56 -13.41 16.22 -9.82
N LYS A 57 -13.78 15.43 -10.83
CA LYS A 57 -13.46 14.01 -10.89
C LYS A 57 -13.18 13.59 -12.33
N SER A 58 -12.23 12.69 -12.49
CA SER A 58 -11.85 12.10 -13.77
C SER A 58 -11.69 10.60 -13.63
N ALA A 59 -12.03 9.87 -14.69
CA ALA A 59 -11.94 8.42 -14.74
C ALA A 59 -10.91 8.03 -15.80
N LEU A 60 -9.99 7.15 -15.42
CA LEU A 60 -8.93 6.64 -16.27
C LEU A 60 -9.10 5.13 -16.42
N GLU A 61 -9.30 4.69 -17.65
CA GLU A 61 -9.34 3.27 -17.97
C GLU A 61 -7.95 2.65 -17.88
N LEU A 62 -7.82 1.63 -17.04
CA LEU A 62 -6.62 0.84 -16.81
C LEU A 62 -6.48 -0.26 -17.87
N SER A 63 -6.40 0.16 -19.14
CA SER A 63 -6.19 -0.78 -20.26
C SER A 63 -4.73 -1.25 -20.33
N LYS A 64 -4.56 -2.53 -20.69
CA LYS A 64 -3.26 -3.10 -21.01
C LYS A 64 -2.59 -2.34 -22.17
N ASP A 65 -3.34 -1.82 -23.14
CA ASP A 65 -2.79 -1.20 -24.37
C ASP A 65 -1.72 -0.14 -24.10
N TRP A 66 -1.90 0.64 -23.03
CA TRP A 66 -0.94 1.66 -22.64
C TRP A 66 -0.08 1.28 -21.43
N LEU A 67 -0.45 0.23 -20.67
CA LEU A 67 0.24 -0.23 -19.45
C LEU A 67 1.19 -1.44 -19.65
N ILE A 68 1.22 -2.08 -20.81
CA ILE A 68 1.92 -3.36 -21.06
C ILE A 68 3.44 -3.34 -20.79
N ARG A 69 4.11 -2.20 -20.90
CA ARG A 69 5.60 -2.18 -20.97
C ARG A 69 6.32 -2.21 -19.63
N GLY A 70 5.62 -2.25 -18.50
CA GLY A 70 6.25 -2.28 -17.17
C GLY A 70 7.03 -1.01 -16.81
N ASP A 71 7.16 -0.04 -17.71
CA ASP A 71 7.65 1.31 -17.43
C ASP A 71 6.52 2.19 -16.88
N PHE A 72 6.91 3.25 -16.19
CA PHE A 72 6.02 4.34 -15.86
C PHE A 72 5.55 5.07 -17.13
N LYS A 73 4.26 5.38 -17.18
CA LYS A 73 3.59 6.09 -18.26
C LYS A 73 2.90 7.31 -17.69
N GLU A 74 3.33 8.47 -18.18
CA GLU A 74 2.72 9.74 -17.81
C GLU A 74 1.42 9.96 -18.57
N LYS A 75 0.40 10.44 -17.85
CA LYS A 75 -0.91 10.79 -18.36
C LYS A 75 -1.36 12.08 -17.68
N THR A 76 -1.69 13.08 -18.47
CA THR A 76 -2.38 14.27 -18.00
C THR A 76 -3.87 14.10 -18.21
N ILE A 77 -4.66 14.25 -17.16
CA ILE A 77 -6.12 14.13 -17.17
C ILE A 77 -6.76 15.45 -16.76
N SER A 78 -7.78 15.88 -17.50
CA SER A 78 -8.64 16.98 -17.07
C SER A 78 -9.53 16.51 -15.93
N ILE A 79 -9.57 17.27 -14.84
CA ILE A 79 -10.32 16.95 -13.62
C ILE A 79 -11.73 17.56 -13.65
N ASN A 80 -11.91 18.68 -14.34
CA ASN A 80 -13.19 19.36 -14.45
C ASN A 80 -13.57 19.58 -15.93
N SER A 81 -14.86 19.87 -16.16
CA SER A 81 -15.40 20.09 -17.50
C SER A 81 -14.88 21.37 -18.17
N THR A 82 -14.34 22.32 -17.39
CA THR A 82 -13.76 23.57 -17.90
C THR A 82 -12.34 23.39 -18.45
N ASN A 83 -11.70 22.24 -18.21
CA ASN A 83 -10.28 21.97 -18.53
C ASN A 83 -9.27 22.92 -17.85
N GLU A 84 -9.71 23.67 -16.84
CA GLU A 84 -8.85 24.59 -16.09
C GLU A 84 -8.01 23.85 -15.05
N LEU A 85 -8.50 22.70 -14.58
CA LEU A 85 -7.79 21.85 -13.63
C LEU A 85 -7.36 20.56 -14.33
N SER A 86 -6.05 20.36 -14.43
CA SER A 86 -5.45 19.14 -14.93
C SER A 86 -4.56 18.49 -13.87
N LEU A 87 -4.49 17.17 -13.91
CA LEU A 87 -3.62 16.37 -13.06
C LEU A 87 -2.73 15.51 -13.94
N THR A 88 -1.42 15.59 -13.72
CA THR A 88 -0.47 14.67 -14.33
C THR A 88 -0.20 13.52 -13.37
N VAL A 89 -0.41 12.29 -13.84
CA VAL A 89 -0.12 11.05 -13.10
C VAL A 89 0.87 10.20 -13.86
N SER A 90 1.71 9.48 -13.14
CA SER A 90 2.63 8.50 -13.71
C SER A 90 2.25 7.11 -13.22
N ILE A 91 1.87 6.23 -14.13
CA ILE A 91 1.27 4.93 -13.80
C ILE A 91 2.07 3.80 -14.43
N ARG A 92 2.24 2.71 -13.68
CA ARG A 92 2.95 1.51 -14.10
C ARG A 92 2.16 0.28 -13.68
N TYR A 93 1.94 -0.65 -14.59
CA TYR A 93 1.36 -1.95 -14.26
C TYR A 93 2.45 -2.92 -13.79
N THR A 94 2.20 -3.60 -12.68
CA THR A 94 3.04 -4.71 -12.20
C THR A 94 2.23 -6.00 -12.34
N SER A 95 2.75 -6.96 -13.10
CA SER A 95 2.02 -8.21 -13.30
C SER A 95 2.00 -9.09 -12.03
N PRO A 96 0.98 -9.95 -11.86
CA PRO A 96 0.89 -10.85 -10.72
C PRO A 96 2.12 -11.75 -10.53
N GLN A 97 2.76 -12.16 -11.63
CA GLN A 97 3.97 -13.01 -11.54
C GLN A 97 5.12 -12.29 -10.83
N HIS A 98 5.17 -10.96 -10.90
CA HIS A 98 6.17 -10.16 -10.21
C HIS A 98 5.80 -9.90 -8.74
N THR A 99 4.51 -9.82 -8.41
CA THR A 99 4.06 -9.59 -7.03
C THR A 99 4.06 -10.87 -6.19
N ILE A 100 3.85 -12.03 -6.80
CA ILE A 100 3.81 -13.35 -6.14
C ILE A 100 5.21 -13.92 -5.90
N LYS A 101 6.23 -13.46 -6.64
CA LYS A 101 7.59 -13.99 -6.54
C LYS A 101 8.24 -13.60 -5.21
N ARG A 102 8.25 -14.53 -4.25
CA ARG A 102 9.02 -14.43 -3.01
C ARG A 102 10.52 -14.48 -3.32
N ARG A 103 11.28 -13.57 -2.73
CA ARG A 103 12.74 -13.53 -2.86
C ARG A 103 13.38 -13.67 -1.49
N VAL A 104 14.21 -14.69 -1.34
CA VAL A 104 15.03 -14.84 -0.14
C VAL A 104 16.01 -13.67 -0.06
N SER A 105 16.05 -13.00 1.08
CA SER A 105 17.01 -11.93 1.32
C SER A 105 18.42 -12.48 1.33
N ARG A 106 19.34 -11.76 0.67
CA ARG A 106 20.79 -12.06 0.75
C ARG A 106 21.35 -11.70 2.13
N ILE A 107 20.68 -10.80 2.86
CA ILE A 107 21.06 -10.35 4.19
C ILE A 107 20.36 -11.27 5.21
N LYS A 108 21.04 -12.34 5.61
CA LYS A 108 20.49 -13.33 6.56
C LYS A 108 20.17 -12.75 7.95
N THR A 109 20.78 -11.63 8.30
CA THR A 109 20.53 -10.89 9.54
C THR A 109 19.42 -9.86 9.43
N GLY A 110 18.86 -9.64 8.24
CA GLY A 110 17.72 -8.73 8.04
C GLY A 110 16.42 -9.27 8.62
N LEU A 111 15.35 -8.52 8.42
CA LEU A 111 14.01 -8.86 8.87
C LEU A 111 13.11 -9.34 7.71
N PHE A 112 13.08 -8.61 6.59
CA PHE A 112 12.29 -8.95 5.42
C PHE A 112 13.07 -9.94 4.53
N GLY A 113 12.37 -10.84 3.84
CA GLY A 113 13.03 -11.89 3.05
C GLY A 113 13.75 -12.94 3.89
N VAL A 114 13.53 -12.99 5.21
CA VAL A 114 14.10 -13.97 6.14
C VAL A 114 12.98 -14.82 6.73
N ARG A 115 13.24 -16.10 7.00
CA ARG A 115 12.25 -17.02 7.58
C ARG A 115 11.81 -16.53 8.95
N ILE A 116 10.50 -16.60 9.23
CA ILE A 116 9.93 -16.20 10.53
C ILE A 116 10.68 -16.91 11.68
N SER A 117 10.95 -18.21 11.54
CA SER A 117 11.64 -19.01 12.56
C SER A 117 13.01 -18.45 12.93
N ASP A 118 13.75 -17.90 11.97
CA ASP A 118 15.09 -17.38 12.18
C ASP A 118 15.02 -16.03 12.91
N THR A 119 14.03 -15.19 12.57
CA THR A 119 13.71 -13.96 13.29
C THR A 119 13.29 -14.23 14.72
N CYS A 120 12.34 -15.15 14.96
CA CYS A 120 11.89 -15.54 16.29
C CYS A 120 13.04 -16.02 17.19
N LYS A 121 13.92 -16.87 16.65
CA LYS A 121 15.14 -17.33 17.36
C LYS A 121 16.07 -16.19 17.74
N ARG A 122 16.32 -15.26 16.81
CA ARG A 122 17.21 -14.11 17.03
C ARG A 122 16.64 -13.13 18.07
N GLU A 123 15.35 -12.85 18.00
CA GLU A 123 14.67 -11.97 18.93
C GLU A 123 14.38 -12.64 20.29
N LYS A 124 14.55 -13.97 20.38
CA LYS A 124 14.16 -14.80 21.53
C LYS A 124 12.68 -14.64 21.88
N ARG A 125 11.84 -14.66 20.85
CA ARG A 125 10.38 -14.45 20.96
C ARG A 125 9.64 -15.55 20.18
N PRO A 126 8.41 -15.91 20.60
CA PRO A 126 7.57 -16.81 19.82
C PRO A 126 7.06 -16.17 18.52
N LEU A 127 6.94 -14.83 18.51
CA LEU A 127 6.43 -14.04 17.40
C LEU A 127 7.38 -12.86 17.11
N PRO A 128 7.66 -12.52 15.84
CA PRO A 128 8.49 -11.37 15.49
C PRO A 128 7.89 -10.07 16.03
N LEU A 129 8.75 -9.18 16.53
CA LEU A 129 8.33 -7.90 17.11
C LEU A 129 7.55 -7.02 16.12
N ILE A 130 7.87 -7.07 14.83
CA ILE A 130 7.12 -6.35 13.79
C ILE A 130 5.65 -6.75 13.74
N VAL A 131 5.35 -8.05 13.88
CA VAL A 131 3.96 -8.54 13.82
C VAL A 131 3.21 -8.08 15.06
N GLU A 132 3.78 -8.29 16.25
CA GLU A 132 3.16 -7.86 17.51
C GLU A 132 2.93 -6.34 17.55
N ALA A 133 3.95 -5.55 17.18
CA ALA A 133 3.87 -4.09 17.22
C ALA A 133 2.82 -3.55 16.24
N CYS A 134 2.78 -4.06 15.01
CA CYS A 134 1.80 -3.61 14.02
C CYS A 134 0.38 -4.04 14.39
N CYS A 135 0.16 -5.30 14.77
CA CYS A 135 -1.18 -5.78 15.16
C CYS A 135 -1.72 -4.98 16.36
N ARG A 136 -0.92 -4.81 17.41
CA ARG A 136 -1.32 -4.03 18.58
C ARG A 136 -1.68 -2.59 18.23
N GLU A 137 -0.92 -1.95 17.34
CA GLU A 137 -1.20 -0.57 16.94
C GLU A 137 -2.47 -0.46 16.07
N ILE A 138 -2.71 -1.44 15.20
CA ILE A 138 -3.93 -1.54 14.39
C ILE A 138 -5.15 -1.80 15.27
N GLU A 139 -5.04 -2.68 16.25
CA GLU A 139 -6.11 -2.92 17.23
C GLU A 139 -6.38 -1.68 18.09
N ARG A 140 -5.34 -0.89 18.40
CA ARG A 140 -5.46 0.31 19.24
C ARG A 140 -6.19 1.47 18.56
N ARG A 141 -5.97 1.71 17.26
CA ARG A 141 -6.53 2.88 16.56
C ARG A 141 -6.99 2.66 15.12
N GLY A 142 -6.84 1.46 14.58
CA GLY A 142 -7.11 1.14 13.18
C GLY A 142 -8.43 0.41 12.93
N LEU A 143 -9.15 -0.01 13.98
CA LEU A 143 -10.38 -0.78 13.83
C LEU A 143 -11.56 0.07 13.32
N ASP A 144 -11.60 1.34 13.70
CA ASP A 144 -12.61 2.30 13.24
C ASP A 144 -12.21 2.98 11.93
N GLU A 145 -11.00 2.69 11.41
CA GLU A 145 -10.45 3.32 10.21
C GLU A 145 -10.98 2.66 8.94
N MET A 146 -11.57 3.48 8.07
CA MET A 146 -12.24 2.99 6.88
C MET A 146 -11.28 2.24 5.95
N GLY A 147 -11.60 0.98 5.67
CA GLY A 147 -10.81 0.17 4.75
C GLY A 147 -9.41 -0.15 5.26
N ILE A 148 -9.21 -0.26 6.58
CA ILE A 148 -7.99 -0.85 7.14
C ILE A 148 -7.63 -2.16 6.42
N TYR A 149 -6.34 -2.36 6.12
CA TYR A 149 -5.78 -3.39 5.24
C TYR A 149 -6.13 -3.30 3.74
N ARG A 150 -7.20 -2.62 3.32
CA ARG A 150 -7.58 -2.45 1.92
C ARG A 150 -7.02 -1.17 1.30
N VAL A 151 -7.13 -0.05 1.99
CA VAL A 151 -6.61 1.25 1.55
C VAL A 151 -5.08 1.21 1.56
N SER A 152 -4.49 1.66 0.45
CA SER A 152 -3.06 1.76 0.26
C SER A 152 -2.52 3.04 0.87
N ALA A 153 -1.49 2.88 1.70
CA ALA A 153 -0.68 3.98 2.17
C ALA A 153 0.32 4.45 1.10
N SER A 154 0.88 5.63 1.33
CA SER A 154 2.06 6.10 0.59
C SER A 154 3.19 5.06 0.70
N THR A 155 3.77 4.70 -0.45
CA THR A 155 4.93 3.81 -0.51
C THR A 155 6.09 4.36 0.31
N ALA A 156 6.24 5.69 0.41
CA ALA A 156 7.31 6.32 1.18
C ALA A 156 7.21 5.98 2.68
N ASP A 157 6.02 6.03 3.26
CA ASP A 157 5.81 5.76 4.69
C ASP A 157 6.01 4.28 5.01
N VAL A 158 5.52 3.40 4.13
CA VAL A 158 5.76 1.95 4.23
C VAL A 158 7.26 1.64 4.16
N GLN A 159 8.00 2.28 3.25
CA GLN A 159 9.46 2.10 3.16
C GLN A 159 10.21 2.68 4.37
N THR A 160 9.71 3.78 4.94
CA THR A 160 10.26 4.36 6.18
C THR A 160 10.12 3.38 7.34
N LEU A 161 8.94 2.78 7.55
CA LEU A 161 8.74 1.73 8.55
C LEU A 161 9.61 0.50 8.28
N LYS A 162 9.64 0.03 7.04
CA LYS A 162 10.48 -1.12 6.64
C LYS A 162 11.94 -0.89 7.01
N LYS A 163 12.51 0.26 6.63
CA LYS A 163 13.90 0.62 6.96
C LYS A 163 14.14 0.71 8.46
N ALA A 164 13.19 1.27 9.22
CA ALA A 164 13.31 1.36 10.66
C ALA A 164 13.36 -0.03 11.32
N PHE A 165 12.46 -0.94 10.92
CA PHE A 165 12.43 -2.32 11.40
C PHE A 165 13.67 -3.12 10.98
N GLU A 166 14.13 -2.99 9.73
CA GLU A 166 15.35 -3.63 9.23
C GLU A 166 16.60 -3.17 10.00
N ARG A 167 16.67 -1.88 10.34
CA ARG A 167 17.80 -1.34 11.11
C ARG A 167 17.75 -1.81 12.56
N ASN A 168 16.58 -1.74 13.19
CA ASN A 168 16.38 -2.12 14.58
C ASN A 168 14.88 -2.34 14.86
N SER A 169 14.49 -3.58 15.18
CA SER A 169 13.09 -3.92 15.44
C SER A 169 12.44 -3.05 16.53
N LYS A 170 13.18 -2.60 17.55
CA LYS A 170 12.65 -1.70 18.60
C LYS A 170 12.40 -0.30 18.07
N ALA A 171 13.29 0.23 17.23
CA ALA A 171 13.10 1.54 16.62
C ALA A 171 11.89 1.53 15.68
N GLY A 172 11.74 0.47 14.86
CA GLY A 172 10.53 0.26 14.06
C GLY A 172 9.27 0.21 14.92
N SER A 173 9.30 -0.54 16.03
CA SER A 173 8.18 -0.64 16.97
C SER A 173 7.82 0.68 17.68
N GLN A 174 8.72 1.66 17.76
CA GLN A 174 8.40 3.00 18.29
C GLN A 174 7.77 3.86 17.20
N LEU A 175 8.27 3.75 15.97
CA LEU A 175 7.81 4.56 14.85
C LEU A 175 6.38 4.23 14.38
N VAL A 176 5.85 3.03 14.68
CA VAL A 176 4.48 2.66 14.29
C VAL A 176 3.40 3.60 14.86
N SER A 177 3.61 4.18 16.04
CA SER A 177 2.65 5.12 16.64
C SER A 177 2.70 6.52 16.04
N GLU A 178 3.75 6.84 15.27
CA GLU A 178 3.98 8.18 14.70
C GLU A 178 3.50 8.30 13.24
N LEU A 179 3.27 7.18 12.55
CA LEU A 179 2.92 7.15 11.13
C LEU A 179 1.45 6.82 10.89
N ASP A 180 0.98 7.08 9.67
CA ASP A 180 -0.38 6.76 9.25
C ASP A 180 -0.73 5.27 9.47
N ILE A 181 -1.97 4.97 9.88
CA ILE A 181 -2.34 3.60 10.22
C ILE A 181 -2.36 2.66 9.02
N HIS A 182 -2.69 3.18 7.83
CA HIS A 182 -2.60 2.42 6.60
C HIS A 182 -1.14 2.07 6.30
N ALA A 183 -0.17 2.91 6.69
CA ALA A 183 1.26 2.60 6.54
C ALA A 183 1.68 1.43 7.46
N VAL A 184 1.15 1.38 8.70
CA VAL A 184 1.35 0.25 9.62
C VAL A 184 0.75 -1.04 9.06
N SER A 185 -0.48 -0.99 8.55
CA SER A 185 -1.08 -2.16 7.87
C SER A 185 -0.30 -2.56 6.62
N GLY A 186 0.22 -1.58 5.86
CA GLY A 186 0.99 -1.76 4.66
C GLY A 186 2.33 -2.44 4.90
N VAL A 187 3.08 -2.02 5.92
CA VAL A 187 4.36 -2.66 6.27
C VAL A 187 4.16 -4.08 6.81
N LEU A 188 3.07 -4.34 7.53
CA LEU A 188 2.72 -5.68 8.01
C LEU A 188 2.40 -6.62 6.82
N LYS A 189 1.56 -6.17 5.88
CA LYS A 189 1.29 -6.90 4.63
C LYS A 189 2.59 -7.17 3.85
N LEU A 190 3.44 -6.15 3.73
CA LEU A 190 4.72 -6.26 3.04
C LEU A 190 5.65 -7.30 3.69
N TYR A 191 5.69 -7.34 5.03
CA TYR A 191 6.49 -8.30 5.79
C TYR A 191 6.11 -9.74 5.42
N PHE A 192 4.81 -10.08 5.48
CA PHE A 192 4.33 -11.41 5.11
C PHE A 192 4.52 -11.73 3.62
N ARG A 193 4.34 -10.73 2.74
CA ARG A 193 4.54 -10.86 1.30
C ARG A 193 5.99 -11.21 0.94
N GLU A 194 6.95 -10.64 1.65
CA GLU A 194 8.39 -10.84 1.39
C GLU A 194 8.98 -12.06 2.09
N LEU A 195 8.22 -12.81 2.90
CA LEU A 195 8.76 -14.03 3.51
C LEU A 195 9.26 -15.03 2.45
N PRO A 196 10.33 -15.80 2.72
CA PRO A 196 10.80 -16.86 1.83
C PRO A 196 9.75 -17.94 1.51
N GLU A 197 8.83 -18.16 2.45
CA GLU A 197 7.76 -19.15 2.39
C GLU A 197 6.47 -18.48 2.90
N ALA A 198 5.33 -18.82 2.33
CA ALA A 198 4.04 -18.33 2.81
C ALA A 198 3.78 -18.80 4.26
N VAL A 199 3.03 -18.01 5.04
CA VAL A 199 2.68 -18.38 6.43
C VAL A 199 1.96 -19.73 6.49
N PHE A 200 1.08 -20.00 5.53
CA PHE A 200 0.35 -21.27 5.44
C PHE A 200 1.17 -22.40 4.82
N THR A 201 2.43 -22.17 4.43
CA THR A 201 3.38 -23.13 3.82
C THR A 201 2.87 -23.82 2.55
N ASP A 202 3.76 -24.03 1.58
CA ASP A 202 3.35 -24.71 0.33
C ASP A 202 2.98 -26.17 0.58
N ARG A 203 3.52 -26.77 1.65
CA ARG A 203 3.24 -28.14 2.08
C ARG A 203 1.80 -28.34 2.55
N LEU A 204 1.23 -27.38 3.29
CA LEU A 204 -0.13 -27.50 3.83
C LEU A 204 -1.18 -26.93 2.86
N TYR A 205 -0.77 -26.23 1.81
CA TYR A 205 -1.68 -25.60 0.85
C TYR A 205 -2.70 -26.57 0.24
N PRO A 206 -2.35 -27.81 -0.21
CA PRO A 206 -3.34 -28.76 -0.71
C PRO A 206 -4.44 -29.06 0.32
N SER A 207 -4.05 -29.31 1.58
CA SER A 207 -5.00 -29.54 2.67
C SER A 207 -5.90 -28.34 2.92
N PHE A 208 -5.38 -27.11 2.85
CA PHE A 208 -6.21 -25.91 2.98
C PHE A 208 -7.23 -25.74 1.85
N VAL A 209 -6.85 -26.07 0.61
CA VAL A 209 -7.75 -25.98 -0.56
C VAL A 209 -8.81 -27.07 -0.53
N GLU A 210 -8.47 -28.25 -0.03
CA GLU A 210 -9.38 -29.39 0.13
C GLU A 210 -10.32 -29.24 1.34
N GLY A 211 -10.15 -28.19 2.16
CA GLY A 211 -11.03 -27.85 3.29
C GLY A 211 -10.58 -28.37 4.66
N LEU A 212 -9.31 -28.81 4.77
CA LEU A 212 -8.75 -29.74 5.77
C LEU A 212 -9.33 -31.16 5.67
#